data_AF-A0A2N2JTE2-F1
#
_entry.id   AF-A0A2N2JTE2-F1
#
_cell.length_a   1.000
_cell.length_b   1.000
_cell.length_c   1.000
_cell.angle_alpha   90.00
_cell.angle_beta   90.00
_cell.angle_gamma   90.00
#
_symmetry.space_group_name_H-M   'P 1'
#
loop_
_entity.id
_entity.type
_entity.pdbx_description
1 polymer ?
#
loop_
_entity_poly.entity_id
_entity_poly.type
_entity_poly.pdbx_seq_one_letter_code
_entity_poly.pdbx_strand_id
1 'polypeptide(L)'
;MKKWLYGWSMYCSRRLQPALSAMCFLIGAFLVCEIFIGSEVMSNNDKHSEILIDSRMSFAEAIAGTKAPDRVIRELCLVDVFYYSFDGKLHQGQVIVHQSVRQDVEEIFALIRRERFPIARAAPIVKYGWSDNASMADNNTSAFNYRWVAGTRRLSRHATGHAVDINPRQNPVVYRNGRISPKGCVYQPGTKGTLSEDSPVVRAFIERGWRWGGHFETMTDAHHFEKP
;
A
#
# COMPACT_ATOMS: atom_id res chain seq x y z
N MET A 1 -66.09 -12.75 10.78
CA MET A 1 -66.00 -13.94 9.92
C MET A 1 -64.73 -14.71 10.26
N LYS A 2 -64.90 -15.99 10.60
CA LYS A 2 -63.98 -17.16 10.68
C LYS A 2 -62.47 -16.96 10.97
N LYS A 3 -62.08 -17.52 12.13
CA LYS A 3 -60.75 -18.04 12.52
C LYS A 3 -60.23 -19.09 11.52
N TRP A 4 -58.92 -19.35 11.46
CA TRP A 4 -58.25 -20.59 11.91
C TRP A 4 -56.74 -20.56 11.60
N LEU A 5 -55.98 -21.14 12.55
CA LEU A 5 -54.52 -21.25 12.69
C LEU A 5 -54.00 -22.65 12.27
N TYR A 6 -52.67 -22.81 12.36
CA TYR A 6 -51.81 -24.02 12.39
C TYR A 6 -51.17 -24.39 11.04
N GLY A 7 -49.84 -24.52 10.87
CA GLY A 7 -48.81 -25.15 11.72
C GLY A 7 -48.69 -26.63 11.31
N TRP A 8 -47.55 -27.19 10.93
CA TRP A 8 -46.59 -27.83 11.84
C TRP A 8 -45.34 -28.36 11.08
N SER A 9 -44.26 -28.56 11.84
CA SER A 9 -42.91 -28.93 11.47
C SER A 9 -42.54 -30.35 11.94
N MET A 10 -41.49 -30.92 11.32
CA MET A 10 -40.49 -31.87 11.84
C MET A 10 -40.81 -33.36 12.16
N TYR A 11 -39.99 -34.22 11.53
CA TYR A 11 -39.23 -35.39 12.03
C TYR A 11 -39.76 -36.19 13.24
N CYS A 12 -39.87 -37.52 13.10
CA CYS A 12 -39.25 -38.48 14.04
C CYS A 12 -39.22 -39.91 13.50
N SER A 13 -38.35 -40.72 14.11
CA SER A 13 -37.73 -41.96 13.63
C SER A 13 -38.09 -43.23 14.44
N ARG A 14 -37.70 -44.41 13.91
CA ARG A 14 -37.47 -45.73 14.57
C ARG A 14 -38.75 -46.50 14.99
N ARG A 15 -38.83 -47.83 15.09
CA ARG A 15 -37.88 -48.95 15.35
C ARG A 15 -38.65 -50.27 15.05
N LEU A 16 -38.05 -51.40 14.65
CA LEU A 16 -37.84 -52.61 15.48
C LEU A 16 -37.29 -53.79 14.63
N GLN A 17 -36.33 -54.55 15.20
CA GLN A 17 -35.78 -55.84 14.74
C GLN A 17 -36.66 -57.02 15.23
N PRO A 18 -36.39 -58.33 14.92
CA PRO A 18 -35.24 -59.13 15.40
C PRO A 18 -34.63 -60.02 14.25
N ALA A 19 -33.56 -60.82 14.35
CA ALA A 19 -33.15 -61.76 15.38
C ALA A 19 -31.66 -62.15 15.26
N LEU A 20 -31.12 -62.63 16.38
CA LEU A 20 -29.79 -63.23 16.55
C LEU A 20 -29.75 -64.70 16.11
N SER A 21 -28.62 -65.15 15.55
CA SER A 21 -28.17 -66.54 15.67
C SER A 21 -26.63 -66.63 15.61
N ALA A 22 -26.12 -67.64 16.29
CA ALA A 22 -24.80 -67.81 16.86
C ALA A 22 -23.67 -68.30 15.92
N MET A 23 -22.46 -68.14 16.46
CA MET A 23 -21.33 -69.09 16.49
C MET A 23 -20.35 -69.25 15.31
N CYS A 24 -19.11 -68.83 15.60
CA CYS A 24 -17.83 -69.52 15.43
C CYS A 24 -17.52 -70.26 14.14
N PHE A 25 -16.44 -69.90 13.44
CA PHE A 25 -15.35 -70.83 13.10
C PHE A 25 -14.06 -70.04 12.74
N LEU A 26 -12.95 -70.58 13.23
CA LEU A 26 -11.57 -70.15 12.99
C LEU A 26 -11.15 -70.42 11.53
N ILE A 27 -10.09 -69.71 11.11
CA ILE A 27 -8.97 -70.12 10.23
C ILE A 27 -8.69 -69.05 9.16
N GLY A 28 -7.41 -68.63 9.15
CA GLY A 28 -6.95 -67.43 8.47
C GLY A 28 -6.90 -67.47 6.95
N ALA A 29 -6.77 -66.26 6.42
CA ALA A 29 -6.23 -65.98 5.11
C ALA A 29 -5.38 -64.71 5.24
N PHE A 30 -4.10 -64.83 4.93
CA PHE A 30 -3.19 -63.72 4.72
C PHE A 30 -3.77 -62.81 3.63
N LEU A 31 -4.31 -61.65 4.01
CA LEU A 31 -4.59 -60.58 3.08
C LEU A 31 -3.48 -59.54 3.27
N VAL A 32 -2.45 -59.61 2.44
CA VAL A 32 -1.51 -58.51 2.27
C VAL A 32 -2.29 -57.40 1.56
N CYS A 33 -2.94 -56.55 2.34
CA CYS A 33 -3.49 -55.31 1.85
C CYS A 33 -2.30 -54.38 1.65
N GLU A 34 -1.84 -54.24 0.39
CA GLU A 34 -0.92 -53.16 0.05
C GLU A 34 -1.65 -51.84 0.31
N ILE A 35 -1.38 -51.28 1.47
CA ILE A 35 -1.69 -49.90 1.77
C ILE A 35 -0.75 -49.08 0.90
N PHE A 36 -1.21 -48.73 -0.31
CA PHE A 36 -0.72 -47.53 -0.99
C PHE A 36 -1.17 -46.33 -0.15
N ILE A 37 -0.41 -46.01 0.91
CA ILE A 37 -0.34 -44.64 1.39
C ILE A 37 0.42 -43.90 0.28
N GLY A 38 -0.34 -43.43 -0.71
CA GLY A 38 0.08 -42.29 -1.48
C GLY A 38 0.25 -41.16 -0.48
N SER A 39 1.48 -40.90 -0.05
CA SER A 39 1.83 -39.61 0.49
C SER A 39 1.65 -38.63 -0.66
N GLU A 40 0.45 -38.07 -0.80
CA GLU A 40 0.32 -36.77 -1.42
C GLU A 40 1.23 -35.86 -0.60
N VAL A 41 2.44 -35.65 -1.14
CA VAL A 41 3.26 -34.52 -0.77
C VAL A 41 2.40 -33.32 -1.15
N MET A 42 1.60 -32.84 -0.19
CA MET A 42 1.11 -31.48 -0.23
C MET A 42 2.37 -30.64 -0.29
N SER A 43 2.71 -30.21 -1.51
CA SER A 43 3.69 -29.19 -1.75
C SER A 43 3.21 -27.98 -0.97
N ASN A 44 3.70 -27.83 0.26
CA ASN A 44 3.76 -26.58 0.98
C ASN A 44 4.66 -25.66 0.16
N ASN A 45 4.10 -25.17 -0.94
CA ASN A 45 4.60 -23.99 -1.60
C ASN A 45 4.09 -22.84 -0.73
N ASP A 46 4.65 -22.72 0.47
CA ASP A 46 4.66 -21.47 1.21
C ASP A 46 5.42 -20.49 0.32
N LYS A 47 4.68 -19.90 -0.62
CA LYS A 47 5.07 -18.71 -1.34
C LYS A 47 5.14 -17.61 -0.29
N HIS A 48 6.21 -17.59 0.49
CA HIS A 48 6.67 -16.37 1.10
C HIS A 48 6.82 -15.39 -0.06
N SER A 49 5.86 -14.48 -0.20
CA SER A 49 5.97 -13.35 -1.12
C SER A 49 7.19 -12.57 -0.66
N GLU A 50 8.33 -12.78 -1.30
CA GLU A 50 9.57 -12.09 -1.00
C GLU A 50 9.32 -10.58 -1.11
N ILE A 51 9.56 -9.85 -0.03
CA ILE A 51 9.41 -8.39 0.00
C ILE A 51 10.63 -7.79 -0.68
N LEU A 52 10.44 -7.11 -1.80
CA LEU A 52 11.51 -6.41 -2.50
C LEU A 52 11.84 -5.09 -1.79
N ILE A 53 13.12 -4.83 -1.53
CA ILE A 53 13.55 -3.68 -0.73
C ILE A 53 14.02 -2.54 -1.64
N ASP A 54 13.23 -1.47 -1.71
CA ASP A 54 13.57 -0.25 -2.44
C ASP A 54 14.43 0.72 -1.59
N SER A 55 14.27 0.68 -0.26
CA SER A 55 15.07 1.42 0.73
C SER A 55 15.03 0.77 2.12
N ARG A 56 16.18 0.77 2.82
CA ARG A 56 16.33 0.36 4.22
C ARG A 56 17.50 1.12 4.89
N MET A 57 17.42 2.44 4.85
CA MET A 57 18.36 3.34 5.51
C MET A 57 18.03 3.45 7.00
N SER A 58 19.04 3.70 7.81
CA SER A 58 18.87 4.31 9.13
C SER A 58 18.42 5.77 8.99
N PHE A 59 17.87 6.36 10.06
CA PHE A 59 17.50 7.79 10.05
C PHE A 59 18.71 8.69 9.74
N ALA A 60 19.89 8.38 10.28
CA ALA A 60 21.11 9.14 10.07
C ALA A 60 21.56 9.14 8.59
N GLU A 61 21.52 7.98 7.92
CA GLU A 61 21.78 7.88 6.49
C GLU A 61 20.74 8.64 5.68
N ALA A 62 19.46 8.52 6.06
CA ALA A 62 18.33 9.10 5.33
C ALA A 62 18.34 10.65 5.32
N ILE A 63 18.96 11.29 6.32
CA ILE A 63 19.12 12.76 6.39
C ILE A 63 20.54 13.25 6.04
N ALA A 64 21.46 12.36 5.66
CA ALA A 64 22.86 12.73 5.47
C ALA A 64 23.03 13.86 4.44
N GLY A 65 23.81 14.88 4.79
CA GLY A 65 24.09 16.02 3.92
C GLY A 65 22.92 17.00 3.71
N THR A 66 21.82 16.85 4.44
CA THR A 66 20.73 17.85 4.38
C THR A 66 21.21 19.23 4.84
N LYS A 67 20.63 20.28 4.25
CA LYS A 67 20.84 21.68 4.67
C LYS A 67 19.77 22.17 5.65
N ALA A 68 18.86 21.29 6.08
CA ALA A 68 17.86 21.64 7.07
C ALA A 68 18.51 22.01 8.41
N PRO A 69 18.02 23.03 9.11
CA PRO A 69 18.52 23.36 10.44
C PRO A 69 18.13 22.26 11.43
N ASP A 70 18.90 22.09 12.51
CA ASP A 70 18.66 21.06 13.53
C ASP A 70 17.25 21.08 14.10
N ARG A 71 16.65 22.28 14.24
CA ARG A 71 15.27 22.43 14.71
C ARG A 71 14.24 21.76 13.80
N VAL A 72 14.52 21.61 12.51
CA VAL A 72 13.67 20.86 11.57
C VAL A 72 13.98 19.39 11.68
N ILE A 73 15.26 19.02 11.69
CA ILE A 73 15.70 17.61 11.72
C ILE A 73 15.15 16.88 12.95
N ARG A 74 15.13 17.52 14.12
CA ARG A 74 14.61 16.91 15.37
C ARG A 74 13.12 16.56 15.33
N GLU A 75 12.35 17.19 14.44
CA GLU A 75 10.92 16.96 14.30
C GLU A 75 10.61 15.93 13.21
N LEU A 76 11.63 15.40 12.52
CA LEU A 76 11.45 14.39 11.48
C LEU A 76 11.50 12.98 12.06
N CYS A 77 10.87 12.04 11.36
CA CYS A 77 10.99 10.61 11.61
C CYS A 77 11.01 9.85 10.28
N LEU A 78 11.71 8.72 10.26
CA LEU A 78 11.72 7.79 9.13
C LEU A 78 10.59 6.77 9.33
N VAL A 79 9.84 6.53 8.26
CA VAL A 79 8.70 5.61 8.24
C VAL A 79 8.94 4.58 7.14
N ASP A 80 8.92 3.30 7.51
CA ASP A 80 8.90 2.20 6.57
C ASP A 80 7.48 2.10 5.97
N VAL A 81 7.42 1.98 4.64
CA VAL A 81 6.16 1.91 3.90
C VAL A 81 6.14 0.67 3.02
N PHE A 82 4.98 0.03 2.95
CA PHE A 82 4.79 -1.20 2.18
C PHE A 82 3.73 -0.98 1.12
N TYR A 83 4.00 -1.41 -0.11
CA TYR A 83 3.11 -1.20 -1.25
C TYR A 83 3.31 -2.29 -2.30
N TYR A 84 2.30 -2.50 -3.15
CA TYR A 84 2.52 -3.25 -4.37
C TYR A 84 3.10 -2.32 -5.43
N SER A 85 4.16 -2.74 -6.12
CA SER A 85 4.70 -1.96 -7.24
C SER A 85 3.95 -2.29 -8.54
N PHE A 86 4.32 -1.61 -9.63
CA PHE A 86 3.74 -1.83 -10.95
C PHE A 86 4.00 -3.23 -11.50
N ASP A 87 5.00 -3.95 -10.97
CA ASP A 87 5.27 -5.36 -11.27
C ASP A 87 4.36 -6.34 -10.51
N GLY A 88 3.49 -5.83 -9.62
CA GLY A 88 2.55 -6.61 -8.83
C GLY A 88 3.16 -7.29 -7.59
N LYS A 89 4.45 -7.06 -7.29
CA LYS A 89 5.13 -7.62 -6.12
C LYS A 89 5.03 -6.68 -4.92
N LEU A 90 5.18 -7.24 -3.72
CA LEU A 90 5.20 -6.46 -2.48
C LEU A 90 6.59 -5.85 -2.28
N HIS A 91 6.64 -4.54 -2.11
CA HIS A 91 7.85 -3.77 -1.87
C HIS A 91 7.83 -3.15 -0.47
N GLN A 92 9.03 -2.93 0.08
CA GLN A 92 9.28 -2.06 1.22
C GLN A 92 10.12 -0.88 0.74
N GLY A 93 9.63 0.34 1.00
CA GLY A 93 10.35 1.59 0.82
C GLY A 93 10.35 2.41 2.11
N GLN A 94 10.83 3.65 2.02
CA GLN A 94 10.90 4.55 3.15
C GLN A 94 10.60 6.00 2.77
N VAL A 95 9.94 6.72 3.68
CA VAL A 95 9.72 8.17 3.59
C VAL A 95 10.11 8.84 4.90
N ILE A 96 10.63 10.06 4.82
CA ILE A 96 10.87 10.90 6.00
C ILE A 96 9.78 11.94 6.09
N VAL A 97 9.11 12.00 7.23
CA VAL A 97 7.98 12.91 7.46
C VAL A 97 8.13 13.58 8.82
N HIS A 98 7.37 14.65 9.05
CA HIS A 98 7.26 15.25 10.36
C HIS A 98 6.55 14.31 11.33
N GLN A 99 6.95 14.31 12.59
CA GLN A 99 6.39 13.43 13.63
C GLN A 99 4.88 13.58 13.76
N SER A 100 4.34 14.81 13.64
CA SER A 100 2.89 15.08 13.73
C SER A 100 2.04 14.43 12.62
N VAL A 101 2.63 14.08 11.48
CA VAL A 101 1.92 13.47 10.34
C VAL A 101 2.28 12.00 10.13
N ARG A 102 3.09 11.43 11.01
CA ARG A 102 3.54 10.03 10.94
C ARG A 102 2.37 9.08 10.80
N GLN A 103 1.38 9.19 11.69
CA GLN A 103 0.24 8.29 11.72
C GLN A 103 -0.60 8.38 10.44
N ASP A 104 -0.86 9.59 9.95
CA ASP A 104 -1.58 9.80 8.68
C ASP A 104 -0.89 9.03 7.54
N VAL A 105 0.44 9.14 7.45
CA VAL A 105 1.22 8.53 6.37
C VAL A 105 1.26 7.00 6.50
N GLU A 106 1.42 6.46 7.71
CA GLU A 106 1.35 5.01 7.96
C GLU A 106 -0.02 4.44 7.53
N GLU A 107 -1.12 5.11 7.89
CA GLU A 107 -2.47 4.69 7.53
C GLU A 107 -2.75 4.80 6.02
N ILE A 108 -2.26 5.85 5.38
CA ILE A 108 -2.39 6.06 3.93
C ILE A 108 -1.63 4.98 3.16
N PHE A 109 -0.41 4.63 3.58
CA PHE A 109 0.32 3.52 2.94
C PHE A 109 -0.32 2.16 3.22
N ALA A 110 -0.92 1.96 4.40
CA ALA A 110 -1.70 0.76 4.67
C ALA A 110 -2.92 0.64 3.74
N LEU A 111 -3.61 1.75 3.46
CA LEU A 111 -4.67 1.84 2.45
C LEU A 111 -4.13 1.56 1.04
N ILE A 112 -3.07 2.25 0.61
CA ILE A 112 -2.43 2.05 -0.71
C ILE A 112 -2.13 0.57 -0.94
N ARG A 113 -1.56 -0.10 0.06
CA ARG A 113 -1.27 -1.54 0.02
C ARG A 113 -2.52 -2.39 -0.10
N ARG A 114 -3.56 -2.10 0.68
CA ARG A 114 -4.83 -2.85 0.69
C ARG A 114 -5.56 -2.73 -0.64
N GLU A 115 -5.66 -1.51 -1.17
CA GLU A 115 -6.31 -1.22 -2.46
C GLU A 115 -5.43 -1.62 -3.66
N ARG A 116 -4.18 -2.05 -3.39
CA ARG A 116 -3.16 -2.36 -4.40
C ARG A 116 -2.99 -1.21 -5.40
N PHE A 117 -3.12 0.04 -4.93
CA PHE A 117 -2.77 1.22 -5.71
C PHE A 117 -1.25 1.19 -5.93
N PRO A 118 -0.77 1.03 -7.17
CA PRO A 118 0.64 0.73 -7.37
C PRO A 118 1.51 1.95 -7.12
N ILE A 119 2.60 1.75 -6.38
CA ILE A 119 3.64 2.76 -6.14
C ILE A 119 4.92 2.29 -6.82
N ALA A 120 5.54 3.15 -7.63
CA ALA A 120 6.72 2.75 -8.39
C ALA A 120 7.92 2.43 -7.50
N ARG A 121 8.18 3.31 -6.53
CA ARG A 121 9.16 3.14 -5.44
C ARG A 121 8.96 4.25 -4.40
N ALA A 122 9.50 4.05 -3.21
CA ALA A 122 9.62 5.08 -2.18
C ALA A 122 11.00 5.02 -1.50
N ALA A 123 11.77 6.08 -1.62
CA ALA A 123 13.07 6.22 -0.97
C ALA A 123 13.31 7.68 -0.51
N PRO A 124 14.03 7.88 0.60
CA PRO A 124 14.44 9.21 1.03
C PRO A 124 15.28 9.93 -0.03
N ILE A 125 15.09 11.25 -0.12
CA ILE A 125 15.67 12.12 -1.16
C ILE A 125 17.20 12.12 -1.19
N VAL A 126 17.86 11.75 -0.09
CA VAL A 126 19.33 11.58 -0.03
C VAL A 126 19.86 10.61 -1.10
N LYS A 127 19.07 9.59 -1.49
CA LYS A 127 19.40 8.65 -2.58
C LYS A 127 19.68 9.35 -3.91
N TYR A 128 19.10 10.54 -4.08
CA TYR A 128 19.20 11.37 -5.29
C TYR A 128 20.12 12.59 -5.07
N GLY A 129 20.95 12.59 -4.02
CA GLY A 129 21.85 13.71 -3.71
C GLY A 129 21.09 15.01 -3.47
N TRP A 130 19.90 14.94 -2.87
CA TRP A 130 19.01 16.09 -2.65
C TRP A 130 18.44 16.74 -3.92
N SER A 131 18.50 16.06 -5.07
CA SER A 131 17.90 16.52 -6.33
C SER A 131 16.44 16.08 -6.47
N ASP A 132 15.53 17.03 -6.34
CA ASP A 132 14.10 16.84 -6.57
C ASP A 132 13.80 16.35 -8.00
N ASN A 133 14.47 16.95 -8.99
CA ASN A 133 14.31 16.57 -10.40
C ASN A 133 14.75 15.13 -10.67
N ALA A 134 15.84 14.68 -10.05
CA ALA A 134 16.30 13.30 -10.22
C ALA A 134 15.35 12.30 -9.54
N SER A 135 14.83 12.64 -8.35
CA SER A 135 13.80 11.85 -7.66
C SER A 135 12.53 11.71 -8.51
N MET A 136 11.99 12.81 -9.03
CA MET A 136 10.79 12.76 -9.86
C MET A 136 11.02 12.02 -11.19
N ALA A 137 12.19 12.18 -11.82
CA ALA A 137 12.53 11.49 -13.06
C ALA A 137 12.60 9.96 -12.86
N ASP A 138 13.02 9.50 -11.68
CA ASP A 138 13.04 8.10 -11.27
C ASP A 138 11.68 7.62 -10.71
N ASN A 139 10.62 8.43 -10.86
CA ASN A 139 9.27 8.15 -10.39
C ASN A 139 9.18 7.84 -8.88
N ASN A 140 10.05 8.46 -8.08
CA ASN A 140 10.13 8.19 -6.66
C ASN A 140 9.01 8.89 -5.89
N THR A 141 8.28 8.11 -5.10
CA THR A 141 7.38 8.64 -4.06
C THR A 141 8.23 9.13 -2.90
N SER A 142 8.07 10.38 -2.50
CA SER A 142 8.97 11.03 -1.55
C SER A 142 8.24 12.01 -0.64
N ALA A 143 8.87 12.41 0.47
CA ALA A 143 8.28 13.32 1.44
C ALA A 143 9.25 14.45 1.82
N PHE A 144 10.08 14.30 2.84
CA PHE A 144 11.01 15.36 3.22
C PHE A 144 12.04 15.70 2.11
N ASN A 145 12.12 16.99 1.77
CA ASN A 145 13.14 17.59 0.92
C ASN A 145 13.32 19.06 1.33
N TYR A 146 14.48 19.43 1.91
CA TYR A 146 14.73 20.80 2.37
C TYR A 146 15.02 21.74 1.20
N ARG A 147 13.95 22.24 0.57
CA ARG A 147 14.00 23.09 -0.62
C ARG A 147 12.95 24.20 -0.63
N TRP A 148 13.20 25.21 -1.46
CA TRP A 148 12.20 26.21 -1.84
C TRP A 148 11.18 25.62 -2.82
N VAL A 149 9.99 26.19 -2.89
CA VAL A 149 9.05 25.93 -3.98
C VAL A 149 9.68 26.48 -5.28
N ALA A 150 9.67 25.69 -6.34
CA ALA A 150 10.34 26.00 -7.60
C ALA A 150 9.96 27.40 -8.13
N GLY A 151 10.98 28.21 -8.43
CA GLY A 151 10.79 29.58 -8.93
C GLY A 151 10.37 30.62 -7.86
N THR A 152 10.41 30.27 -6.57
CA THR A 152 10.03 31.18 -5.47
C THR A 152 11.08 31.21 -4.36
N ARG A 153 10.88 32.10 -3.38
CA ARG A 153 11.62 32.16 -2.10
C ARG A 153 10.81 31.63 -0.92
N ARG A 154 9.71 30.90 -1.18
CA ARG A 154 8.85 30.31 -0.16
C ARG A 154 9.30 28.88 0.12
N LEU A 155 9.53 28.56 1.39
CA LEU A 155 9.96 27.21 1.76
C LEU A 155 8.83 26.23 1.46
N SER A 156 9.18 25.08 0.87
CA SER A 156 8.20 24.04 0.56
C SER A 156 7.72 23.34 1.82
N ARG A 157 6.51 22.77 1.81
CA ARG A 157 6.03 21.86 2.86
C ARG A 157 6.84 20.57 2.95
N HIS A 158 7.52 20.18 1.86
CA HIS A 158 8.54 19.12 1.90
C HIS A 158 9.69 19.46 2.86
N ALA A 159 10.03 20.75 2.99
CA ALA A 159 11.16 21.16 3.81
C ALA A 159 10.92 21.01 5.31
N THR A 160 9.68 20.80 5.74
CA THR A 160 9.33 20.53 7.13
C THR A 160 8.76 19.12 7.31
N GLY A 161 8.80 18.26 6.28
CA GLY A 161 8.28 16.89 6.36
C GLY A 161 6.74 16.80 6.35
N HIS A 162 6.04 17.87 5.96
CA HIS A 162 4.58 17.94 5.95
C HIS A 162 3.97 17.74 4.55
N ALA A 163 4.75 17.20 3.61
CA ALA A 163 4.29 16.92 2.26
C ALA A 163 4.72 15.52 1.80
N VAL A 164 3.93 14.94 0.89
CA VAL A 164 4.19 13.66 0.24
C VAL A 164 3.87 13.81 -1.25
N ASP A 165 4.80 13.40 -2.10
CA ASP A 165 4.62 13.29 -3.55
C ASP A 165 4.50 11.82 -3.94
N ILE A 166 3.46 11.44 -4.69
CA ILE A 166 3.21 10.05 -5.13
C ILE A 166 3.33 9.90 -6.65
N ASN A 167 4.19 8.97 -7.08
CA ASN A 167 4.40 8.58 -8.48
C ASN A 167 4.49 9.78 -9.46
N PRO A 168 5.51 10.65 -9.39
CA PRO A 168 5.59 11.87 -10.19
C PRO A 168 5.45 11.70 -11.71
N ARG A 169 5.73 10.51 -12.27
CA ARG A 169 5.56 10.24 -13.71
C ARG A 169 4.12 9.90 -14.11
N GLN A 170 3.33 9.31 -13.20
CA GLN A 170 1.88 9.13 -13.40
C GLN A 170 1.12 10.42 -13.08
N ASN A 171 1.61 11.16 -12.10
CA ASN A 171 0.97 12.36 -11.54
C ASN A 171 1.88 13.59 -11.73
N PRO A 172 2.17 13.99 -12.97
CA PRO A 172 3.09 15.11 -13.20
C PRO A 172 2.46 16.45 -12.83
N VAL A 173 3.32 17.43 -12.60
CA VAL A 173 2.93 18.84 -12.55
C VAL A 173 2.59 19.33 -13.95
N VAL A 174 1.43 19.97 -14.11
CA VAL A 174 0.99 20.62 -15.34
C VAL A 174 0.86 22.12 -15.10
N TYR A 175 1.74 22.91 -15.72
CA TYR A 175 1.73 24.37 -15.61
C TYR A 175 0.73 24.98 -16.61
N ARG A 176 0.21 26.17 -16.31
CA ARG A 176 -0.72 26.91 -17.19
C ARG A 176 -0.20 27.17 -18.62
N ASN A 177 1.12 27.23 -18.79
CA ASN A 177 1.74 27.39 -20.11
C ASN A 177 1.95 26.06 -20.87
N GLY A 178 1.36 24.97 -20.40
CA GLY A 178 1.46 23.64 -21.02
C GLY A 178 2.76 22.89 -20.71
N ARG A 179 3.70 23.50 -19.96
CA ARG A 179 4.89 22.77 -19.50
C ARG A 179 4.47 21.65 -18.55
N ILE A 180 5.08 20.48 -18.69
CA ILE A 180 4.90 19.32 -17.82
C ILE A 180 6.21 18.99 -17.11
N SER A 181 6.14 18.68 -15.82
CA SER A 181 7.28 18.20 -15.02
C SER A 181 6.88 16.94 -14.25
N PRO A 182 7.59 15.80 -14.40
CA PRO A 182 8.76 15.59 -15.27
C PRO A 182 8.43 15.66 -16.77
N LYS A 183 9.42 16.04 -17.58
CA LYS A 183 9.25 16.13 -19.04
C LYS A 183 8.88 14.77 -19.64
N GLY A 184 7.97 14.78 -20.63
CA GLY A 184 7.55 13.58 -21.35
C GLY A 184 6.55 12.68 -20.59
N CYS A 185 6.06 13.14 -19.43
CA CYS A 185 4.97 12.48 -18.72
C CYS A 185 3.62 12.96 -19.23
N VAL A 186 2.58 12.15 -19.05
CA VAL A 186 1.20 12.48 -19.40
C VAL A 186 0.31 12.11 -18.23
N TYR A 187 -0.49 13.07 -17.75
CA TYR A 187 -1.48 12.81 -16.72
C TYR A 187 -2.69 12.10 -17.34
N GLN A 188 -2.98 10.87 -16.91
CA GLN A 188 -4.05 10.03 -17.46
C GLN A 188 -4.88 9.38 -16.35
N PRO A 189 -5.87 10.10 -15.77
CA PRO A 189 -6.79 9.54 -14.78
C PRO A 189 -7.42 8.22 -15.23
N GLY A 190 -7.67 7.31 -14.27
CA GLY A 190 -8.20 5.97 -14.54
C GLY A 190 -7.15 4.93 -14.94
N THR A 191 -5.88 5.33 -15.12
CA THR A 191 -4.76 4.40 -15.28
C THR A 191 -4.12 4.04 -13.93
N LYS A 192 -3.45 2.88 -13.87
CA LYS A 192 -2.79 2.38 -12.65
C LYS A 192 -1.81 3.40 -12.09
N GLY A 193 -1.90 3.67 -10.79
CA GLY A 193 -0.98 4.55 -10.06
C GLY A 193 -1.19 6.04 -10.32
N THR A 194 -2.22 6.40 -11.10
CA THR A 194 -2.63 7.79 -11.34
C THR A 194 -3.68 8.20 -10.31
N LEU A 195 -3.45 9.35 -9.68
CA LEU A 195 -4.32 10.00 -8.73
C LEU A 195 -5.41 10.77 -9.48
N SER A 196 -6.59 10.83 -8.91
CA SER A 196 -7.74 11.61 -9.37
C SER A 196 -8.66 11.86 -8.18
N GLU A 197 -9.66 12.72 -8.33
CA GLU A 197 -10.67 12.97 -7.27
C GLU A 197 -11.28 11.69 -6.70
N ASP A 198 -11.54 10.71 -7.58
CA ASP A 198 -12.18 9.45 -7.19
C ASP A 198 -11.19 8.45 -6.54
N SER A 199 -9.88 8.72 -6.61
CA SER A 199 -8.86 7.84 -6.07
C SER A 199 -9.03 7.69 -4.55
N PRO A 200 -9.05 6.46 -4.01
CA PRO A 200 -9.12 6.24 -2.57
C PRO A 200 -7.94 6.90 -1.84
N VAL A 201 -6.78 7.02 -2.50
CA VAL A 201 -5.60 7.69 -1.94
C VAL A 201 -5.85 9.19 -1.75
N VAL A 202 -6.36 9.87 -2.79
CA VAL A 202 -6.67 11.30 -2.72
C VAL A 202 -7.71 11.58 -1.64
N ARG A 203 -8.81 10.81 -1.61
CA ARG A 203 -9.84 10.94 -0.58
C ARG A 203 -9.29 10.75 0.83
N ALA A 204 -8.45 9.74 1.04
CA ALA A 204 -7.88 9.46 2.36
C ALA A 204 -6.96 10.58 2.89
N PHE A 205 -6.21 11.25 2.00
CA PHE A 205 -5.46 12.46 2.36
C PHE A 205 -6.41 13.60 2.74
N ILE A 206 -7.40 13.89 1.89
CA ILE A 206 -8.36 15.00 2.10
C ILE A 206 -9.17 14.81 3.38
N GLU A 207 -9.67 13.60 3.66
CA GLU A 207 -10.41 13.26 4.88
C GLU A 207 -9.57 13.48 6.15
N ARG A 208 -8.25 13.40 6.04
CA ARG A 208 -7.30 13.71 7.13
C ARG A 208 -6.91 15.18 7.16
N GLY A 209 -7.53 16.05 6.36
CA GLY A 209 -7.27 17.48 6.33
C GLY A 209 -6.00 17.88 5.56
N TRP A 210 -5.49 17.02 4.69
CA TRP A 210 -4.44 17.41 3.73
C TRP A 210 -5.05 18.14 2.55
N ARG A 211 -4.25 18.99 1.92
CA ARG A 211 -4.57 19.63 0.63
C ARG A 211 -3.89 18.86 -0.49
N TRP A 212 -4.62 18.59 -1.55
CA TRP A 212 -4.08 17.96 -2.75
C TRP A 212 -3.67 19.03 -3.77
N GLY A 213 -2.46 18.89 -4.33
CA GLY A 213 -1.92 19.78 -5.35
C GLY A 213 -2.68 19.73 -6.69
N GLY A 214 -3.50 18.70 -6.90
CA GLY A 214 -4.47 18.66 -8.00
C GLY A 214 -5.49 19.81 -7.96
N HIS A 215 -5.74 20.39 -6.78
CA HIS A 215 -6.66 21.52 -6.57
C HIS A 215 -5.98 22.90 -6.63
N PHE A 216 -4.68 22.97 -6.93
CA PHE A 216 -3.99 24.26 -6.97
C PHE A 216 -4.43 25.11 -8.17
N GLU A 217 -4.63 26.41 -7.95
CA GLU A 217 -5.17 27.29 -8.99
C GLU A 217 -4.16 27.65 -10.07
N THR A 218 -2.87 27.75 -9.72
CA THR A 218 -1.81 28.27 -10.60
C THR A 218 -1.14 27.22 -11.47
N MET A 219 -1.28 25.95 -11.09
CA MET A 219 -0.78 24.76 -11.75
C MET A 219 -1.50 23.55 -11.16
N THR A 220 -1.59 22.45 -11.89
CA THR A 220 -2.04 21.17 -11.33
C THR A 220 -0.80 20.41 -10.87
N ASP A 221 -0.63 20.22 -9.58
CA ASP A 221 0.49 19.47 -8.99
C ASP A 221 -0.01 18.10 -8.50
N ALA A 222 -0.29 17.20 -9.44
CA ALA A 222 -1.11 16.02 -9.16
C ALA A 222 -0.45 15.01 -8.20
N HIS A 223 0.88 14.94 -8.13
CA HIS A 223 1.54 14.04 -7.18
C HIS A 223 1.50 14.55 -5.74
N HIS A 224 1.28 15.86 -5.55
CA HIS A 224 1.61 16.55 -4.31
C HIS A 224 0.46 16.55 -3.31
N PHE A 225 0.77 16.23 -2.05
CA PHE A 225 -0.11 16.43 -0.90
C PHE A 225 0.62 17.22 0.17
N GLU A 226 -0.03 18.22 0.78
CA GLU A 226 0.53 18.99 1.88
C GLU A 226 -0.42 19.13 3.07
N LYS A 227 0.13 19.04 4.29
CA LYS A 227 -0.58 19.36 5.53
C LYS A 227 -0.41 20.86 5.86
N PRO A 228 -1.50 21.64 6.02
CA PRO A 228 -1.47 23.07 6.34
C PRO A 228 -0.72 23.41 7.64
#